data_AF-A0A957W621-F1
#
_entry.id   AF-A0A957W621-F1
#
_cell.length_a   1.000
_cell.length_b   1.000
_cell.length_c   1.000
_cell.angle_alpha   90.00
_cell.angle_beta   90.00
_cell.angle_gamma   90.00
#
_symmetry.space_group_name_H-M   'P 1'
#
loop_
_entity.id
_entity.type
_entity.pdbx_description
1 polymer ?
#
loop_
_entity_poly.entity_id
_entity_poly.type
_entity_poly.pdbx_seq_one_letter_code
_entity_poly.pdbx_strand_id
1 'polypeptide(L)'
;MSELILLKLGGSVITDKTKPFTARPEVIERLALEIKNAFTERGDDLRLIIGHGSGSFGHEAAARYQTHKGAVAPDSWLGFAEVAHAAAELNHIVVNALRRAGVPAIRFQPSASTRTRGEQLMYFETFPLKEALKHDLVPVIYGDVSVDAAQGMSIVSTEVLFDNLARELTPSRIILAGQVDGVYEADPNVNPEAELIEDIDRTNWEEVESMLGGSHGTDVTGGMFTKVRDMYRLTLAMPPMQAMIMSAEEPGHVEAVLKGQMVSFGTLIN
;
A
#
# COMPACT_ATOMS: atom_id res chain seq x y z
N MET A 1 -17.76 -17.67 -4.72
CA MET A 1 -16.93 -17.40 -3.53
C MET A 1 -16.61 -15.93 -3.57
N SER A 2 -16.80 -15.21 -2.46
CA SER A 2 -16.47 -13.78 -2.36
C SER A 2 -14.99 -13.55 -2.64
N GLU A 3 -14.68 -12.66 -3.57
CA GLU A 3 -13.31 -12.28 -3.91
C GLU A 3 -12.72 -11.44 -2.79
N LEU A 4 -11.51 -11.79 -2.31
CA LEU A 4 -10.78 -10.94 -1.37
C LEU A 4 -9.73 -10.13 -2.12
N ILE A 5 -9.78 -8.80 -1.96
CA ILE A 5 -8.83 -7.86 -2.54
C ILE A 5 -8.09 -7.12 -1.42
N LEU A 6 -6.77 -6.98 -1.56
CA LEU A 6 -5.97 -6.05 -0.75
C LEU A 6 -5.71 -4.79 -1.59
N LEU A 7 -6.31 -3.66 -1.23
CA LEU A 7 -6.16 -2.38 -1.95
C LEU A 7 -5.27 -1.43 -1.17
N LYS A 8 -4.14 -1.04 -1.73
CA LYS A 8 -3.30 0.03 -1.19
C LYS A 8 -3.63 1.36 -1.86
N LEU A 9 -3.94 2.37 -1.06
CA LEU A 9 -3.96 3.77 -1.47
C LEU A 9 -2.57 4.39 -1.21
N GLY A 10 -1.85 4.71 -2.28
CA GLY A 10 -0.51 5.27 -2.21
C GLY A 10 -0.49 6.61 -1.47
N GLY A 11 0.45 6.78 -0.55
CA GLY A 11 0.61 8.06 0.18
C GLY A 11 0.83 9.25 -0.77
N SER A 12 1.42 9.03 -1.95
CA SER A 12 1.56 10.03 -3.00
C SER A 12 0.24 10.54 -3.58
N VAL A 13 -0.80 9.71 -3.54
CA VAL A 13 -2.13 10.04 -4.08
C VAL A 13 -2.94 10.78 -3.03
N ILE A 14 -2.94 10.29 -1.80
CA ILE A 14 -3.80 10.81 -0.73
C ILE A 14 -3.18 11.97 0.06
N THR A 15 -1.93 12.35 -0.23
CA THR A 15 -1.24 13.49 0.40
C THR A 15 -0.51 14.33 -0.64
N ASP A 16 -0.30 15.61 -0.33
CA ASP A 16 0.61 16.49 -1.07
C ASP A 16 2.04 16.27 -0.56
N LYS A 17 2.90 15.68 -1.39
CA LYS A 17 4.32 15.44 -1.03
C LYS A 17 5.16 16.70 -0.94
N THR A 18 4.69 17.82 -1.50
CA THR A 18 5.41 19.09 -1.47
C THR A 18 5.17 19.88 -0.19
N LYS A 19 4.15 19.48 0.59
CA LYS A 19 3.73 20.14 1.82
C LYS A 19 3.64 19.13 2.97
N PRO A 20 4.44 19.30 4.03
CA PRO A 20 4.36 18.43 5.19
C PRO A 20 2.95 18.33 5.78
N PHE A 21 2.57 17.13 6.24
CA PHE A 21 1.31 16.87 6.95
C PHE A 21 0.05 17.34 6.19
N THR A 22 0.07 17.24 4.85
CA THR A 22 -1.02 17.77 4.02
C THR A 22 -1.74 16.65 3.28
N ALA A 23 -2.96 16.33 3.72
CA ALA A 23 -3.83 15.41 3.01
C ALA A 23 -4.40 16.05 1.73
N ARG A 24 -4.93 15.23 0.81
CA ARG A 24 -5.71 15.67 -0.36
C ARG A 24 -7.17 15.25 -0.18
N PRO A 25 -8.00 16.02 0.55
CA PRO A 25 -9.34 15.60 0.93
C PRO A 25 -10.24 15.25 -0.26
N GLU A 26 -10.20 16.05 -1.33
CA GLU A 26 -11.02 15.83 -2.54
C GLU A 26 -10.70 14.47 -3.19
N VAL A 27 -9.42 14.11 -3.25
CA VAL A 27 -8.95 12.83 -3.79
C VAL A 27 -9.38 11.68 -2.87
N ILE A 28 -9.17 11.82 -1.56
CA ILE A 28 -9.56 10.81 -0.58
C ILE A 28 -11.08 10.56 -0.62
N GLU A 29 -11.88 11.62 -0.71
CA GLU A 29 -13.34 11.54 -0.76
C GLU A 29 -13.84 10.89 -2.06
N ARG A 30 -13.27 11.26 -3.21
CA ARG A 30 -13.55 10.59 -4.47
C ARG A 30 -13.20 9.10 -4.39
N LEU A 31 -12.01 8.74 -3.90
CA LEU A 31 -11.61 7.33 -3.76
C LEU A 31 -12.55 6.56 -2.82
N ALA A 32 -13.01 7.19 -1.74
CA ALA A 32 -13.98 6.59 -0.84
C ALA A 32 -15.33 6.32 -1.53
N LEU A 33 -15.79 7.22 -2.42
CA LEU A 33 -17.00 7.02 -3.22
C LEU A 33 -16.81 5.91 -4.26
N GLU A 34 -15.68 5.87 -4.96
CA GLU A 34 -15.34 4.79 -5.92
C GLU A 34 -15.34 3.42 -5.25
N ILE A 35 -14.72 3.31 -4.06
CA ILE A 35 -14.74 2.10 -3.24
C ILE A 35 -16.16 1.75 -2.83
N LYS A 36 -16.96 2.73 -2.39
CA LYS A 36 -18.36 2.51 -2.01
C LYS A 36 -19.19 2.00 -3.19
N ASN A 37 -19.01 2.57 -4.38
CA ASN A 37 -19.76 2.18 -5.58
C ASN A 37 -19.45 0.72 -5.93
N ALA A 38 -18.17 0.34 -5.97
CA ALA A 38 -17.77 -1.05 -6.21
C ALA A 38 -18.30 -2.01 -5.13
N PHE A 39 -18.21 -1.61 -3.85
CA PHE A 39 -18.73 -2.41 -2.73
C PHE A 39 -20.26 -2.58 -2.79
N THR A 40 -20.99 -1.55 -3.25
CA THR A 40 -22.45 -1.61 -3.40
C THR A 40 -22.85 -2.49 -4.59
N GLU A 41 -22.13 -2.39 -5.71
CA GLU A 41 -22.41 -3.17 -6.92
C GLU A 41 -22.09 -4.66 -6.74
N ARG A 42 -20.94 -4.96 -6.13
CA ARG A 42 -20.49 -6.35 -5.91
C ARG A 42 -21.15 -7.00 -4.70
N GLY A 43 -21.59 -6.22 -3.70
CA GLY A 43 -22.18 -6.74 -2.47
C GLY A 43 -21.28 -7.81 -1.81
N ASP A 44 -21.87 -8.95 -1.47
CA ASP A 44 -21.20 -10.07 -0.81
C ASP A 44 -20.10 -10.73 -1.66
N ASP A 45 -20.02 -10.43 -2.96
CA ASP A 45 -18.97 -10.95 -3.84
C ASP A 45 -17.62 -10.22 -3.70
N LEU A 46 -17.56 -9.12 -2.94
CA LEU A 46 -16.33 -8.36 -2.69
C LEU A 46 -16.04 -8.23 -1.19
N ARG A 47 -14.91 -8.77 -0.76
CA ARG A 47 -14.28 -8.50 0.53
C ARG A 47 -13.03 -7.67 0.31
N LEU A 48 -12.82 -6.67 1.17
CA LEU A 48 -11.75 -5.70 0.99
C LEU A 48 -10.96 -5.52 2.29
N ILE A 49 -9.64 -5.54 2.18
CA ILE A 49 -8.74 -4.93 3.16
C ILE A 49 -8.08 -3.74 2.49
N ILE A 50 -8.16 -2.58 3.12
CA ILE A 50 -7.54 -1.35 2.62
C ILE A 50 -6.24 -1.12 3.40
N GLY A 51 -5.20 -0.73 2.67
CA GLY A 51 -3.96 -0.22 3.19
C GLY A 51 -3.72 1.19 2.68
N HIS A 52 -2.97 2.03 3.40
CA HIS A 52 -2.45 3.26 2.79
C HIS A 52 -1.03 3.60 3.22
N GLY A 53 -0.30 4.27 2.33
CA GLY A 53 1.00 4.84 2.67
C GLY A 53 0.87 6.00 3.66
N SER A 54 1.93 6.30 4.40
CA SER A 54 1.95 7.40 5.38
C SER A 54 2.14 8.79 4.76
N GLY A 55 2.47 8.88 3.47
CA GLY A 55 2.49 10.13 2.70
C GLY A 55 3.40 11.22 3.31
N SER A 56 3.03 12.48 3.14
CA SER A 56 3.74 13.61 3.77
C SER A 56 3.55 13.72 5.28
N PHE A 57 2.82 12.79 5.91
CA PHE A 57 2.70 12.72 7.36
C PHE A 57 3.86 11.90 7.94
N GLY A 58 3.91 10.60 7.62
CA GLY A 58 4.91 9.72 8.20
C GLY A 58 6.33 9.98 7.68
N HIS A 59 6.51 10.30 6.39
CA HIS A 59 7.86 10.55 5.86
C HIS A 59 8.49 11.80 6.46
N GLU A 60 7.73 12.88 6.64
CA GLU A 60 8.24 14.14 7.21
C GLU A 60 8.60 13.96 8.69
N ALA A 61 7.72 13.32 9.46
CA ALA A 61 8.02 12.97 10.85
C ALA A 61 9.25 12.05 10.95
N ALA A 62 9.35 11.03 10.10
CA ALA A 62 10.45 10.07 10.14
C ALA A 62 11.79 10.67 9.69
N ALA A 63 11.77 11.61 8.74
CA ALA A 63 12.96 12.32 8.29
C ALA A 63 13.55 13.18 9.41
N ARG A 64 12.69 13.86 10.18
CA ARG A 64 13.09 14.72 11.31
C ARG A 64 13.89 13.97 12.38
N TYR A 65 13.50 12.73 12.69
CA TYR A 65 14.10 11.92 13.76
C TYR A 65 14.96 10.76 13.24
N GLN A 66 15.13 10.63 11.93
CA GLN A 66 15.85 9.52 11.28
C GLN A 66 15.33 8.13 11.70
N THR A 67 14.03 7.98 11.93
CA THR A 67 13.40 6.76 12.48
C THR A 67 13.72 5.49 11.69
N HIS A 68 13.95 5.61 10.37
CA HIS A 68 14.36 4.49 9.51
C HIS A 68 15.72 3.88 9.89
N LYS A 69 16.57 4.60 10.64
CA LYS A 69 17.88 4.11 11.12
C LYS A 69 17.79 3.39 12.47
N GLY A 70 16.60 3.28 13.05
CA GLY A 70 16.40 2.76 14.40
C GLY A 70 16.67 3.79 15.50
N ALA A 71 16.83 3.29 16.73
CA ALA A 71 17.01 4.10 17.94
C ALA A 71 18.46 4.61 18.06
N VAL A 72 18.84 5.57 17.21
CA VAL A 72 20.21 6.07 17.06
C VAL A 72 20.52 7.33 17.88
N ALA A 73 19.51 7.97 18.47
CA ALA A 73 19.63 9.22 19.21
C ALA A 73 18.79 9.19 20.51
N PRO A 74 19.09 10.03 21.51
CA PRO A 74 18.33 10.09 22.77
C PRO A 74 16.84 10.39 22.59
N ASP A 75 16.48 11.12 21.53
CA ASP A 75 15.11 11.51 21.18
C ASP A 75 14.46 10.57 20.15
N SER A 76 15.10 9.45 19.76
CA SER A 76 14.52 8.54 18.77
C SER A 76 13.15 8.00 19.18
N TRP A 77 12.92 7.73 20.48
CA TRP A 77 11.61 7.28 20.97
C TRP A 77 10.54 8.37 20.97
N LEU A 78 10.94 9.64 21.08
CA LEU A 78 10.03 10.74 20.78
C LEU A 78 9.69 10.73 19.29
N GLY A 79 10.67 10.54 18.42
CA GLY A 79 10.45 10.37 16.98
C GLY A 79 9.52 9.21 16.63
N PHE A 80 9.66 8.08 17.31
CA PHE A 80 8.73 6.95 17.19
C PHE A 80 7.29 7.37 17.46
N ALA A 81 7.05 8.07 18.58
CA ALA A 81 5.73 8.56 18.94
C ALA A 81 5.17 9.57 17.93
N GLU A 82 6.00 10.50 17.44
CA GLU A 82 5.61 11.51 16.45
C GLU A 82 5.23 10.88 15.10
N VAL A 83 6.00 9.89 14.63
CA VAL A 83 5.69 9.18 13.37
C VAL A 83 4.39 8.38 13.52
N ALA A 84 4.24 7.64 14.62
CA ALA A 84 3.02 6.89 14.90
C ALA A 84 1.78 7.80 14.94
N HIS A 85 1.92 8.96 15.59
CA HIS A 85 0.86 9.96 15.67
C HIS A 85 0.49 10.50 14.28
N ALA A 86 1.47 10.98 13.50
CA ALA A 86 1.23 11.53 12.17
C ALA A 86 0.61 10.50 11.20
N ALA A 87 1.09 9.25 11.22
CA ALA A 87 0.51 8.18 10.41
C ALA A 87 -0.95 7.87 10.82
N ALA A 88 -1.24 7.85 12.12
CA ALA A 88 -2.58 7.66 12.65
C ALA A 88 -3.53 8.82 12.33
N GLU A 89 -3.05 10.06 12.26
CA GLU A 89 -3.84 11.22 11.82
C GLU A 89 -4.29 11.08 10.37
N LEU A 90 -3.38 10.72 9.46
CA LEU A 90 -3.75 10.44 8.07
C LEU A 90 -4.75 9.28 7.98
N ASN A 91 -4.53 8.22 8.77
CA ASN A 91 -5.47 7.10 8.83
C ASN A 91 -6.86 7.53 9.30
N HIS A 92 -6.95 8.44 10.28
CA HIS A 92 -8.20 9.00 10.73
C HIS A 92 -8.94 9.74 9.60
N ILE A 93 -8.23 10.55 8.80
CA ILE A 93 -8.79 11.26 7.65
C ILE A 93 -9.35 10.26 6.62
N VAL A 94 -8.56 9.26 6.23
CA VAL A 94 -8.94 8.25 5.23
C VAL A 94 -10.15 7.43 5.71
N VAL A 95 -10.14 6.91 6.94
CA VAL A 95 -11.25 6.11 7.46
C VAL A 95 -12.52 6.94 7.64
N ASN A 96 -12.41 8.20 8.06
CA ASN A 96 -13.58 9.06 8.14
C ASN A 96 -14.22 9.30 6.76
N ALA A 97 -13.42 9.49 5.70
CA ALA A 97 -13.96 9.63 4.35
C ALA A 97 -14.66 8.35 3.88
N LEU A 98 -14.05 7.18 4.10
CA LEU A 98 -14.67 5.87 3.82
C LEU A 98 -16.01 5.70 4.55
N ARG A 99 -16.05 6.03 5.85
CA ARG A 99 -17.27 5.94 6.66
C ARG A 99 -18.33 6.95 6.24
N ARG A 100 -17.95 8.18 5.85
CA ARG A 100 -18.88 9.17 5.29
C ARG A 100 -19.50 8.69 3.98
N ALA A 101 -18.73 7.99 3.14
CA ALA A 101 -19.24 7.34 1.93
C ALA A 101 -20.10 6.09 2.23
N GLY A 102 -20.17 5.63 3.49
CA GLY A 102 -20.96 4.45 3.87
C GLY A 102 -20.24 3.12 3.65
N VAL A 103 -18.91 3.12 3.62
CA VAL A 103 -18.08 1.91 3.71
C VAL A 103 -17.95 1.55 5.20
N PRO A 104 -18.17 0.28 5.62
CA PRO A 104 -18.07 -0.15 7.02
C PRO A 104 -16.60 -0.29 7.47
N ALA A 105 -15.84 0.79 7.37
CA ALA A 105 -14.40 0.82 7.61
C ALA A 105 -14.04 0.86 9.11
N ILE A 106 -13.04 0.05 9.48
CA ILE A 106 -12.48 -0.05 10.84
C ILE A 106 -10.95 -0.02 10.80
N ARG A 107 -10.32 0.63 11.78
CA ARG A 107 -8.87 0.89 11.82
C ARG A 107 -8.12 -0.20 12.57
N PHE A 108 -6.95 -0.58 12.07
CA PHE A 108 -5.97 -1.42 12.77
C PHE A 108 -4.60 -0.76 12.72
N GLN A 109 -4.03 -0.43 13.87
CA GLN A 109 -2.79 0.34 14.02
C GLN A 109 -1.57 -0.61 14.08
N PRO A 110 -0.65 -0.56 13.09
CA PRO A 110 0.50 -1.45 13.08
C PRO A 110 1.45 -1.23 14.26
N SER A 111 1.71 0.02 14.69
CA SER A 111 2.59 0.28 15.85
C SER A 111 2.15 -0.37 17.16
N ALA A 112 0.89 -0.80 17.27
CA ALA A 112 0.37 -1.55 18.40
C ALA A 112 0.25 -3.07 18.13
N SER A 113 0.34 -3.51 16.86
CA SER A 113 0.07 -4.89 16.44
C SER A 113 1.25 -5.58 15.77
N THR A 114 2.35 -4.88 15.48
CA THR A 114 3.53 -5.45 14.81
C THR A 114 4.75 -5.48 15.72
N ARG A 115 5.68 -6.40 15.42
CA ARG A 115 7.02 -6.45 15.99
C ARG A 115 8.02 -6.80 14.91
N THR A 116 9.17 -6.16 14.95
CA THR A 116 10.23 -6.33 13.96
C THR A 116 11.54 -6.75 14.61
N ARG A 117 12.48 -7.26 13.82
CA ARG A 117 13.86 -7.50 14.24
C ARG A 117 14.79 -7.26 13.06
N GLY A 118 15.64 -6.24 13.16
CA GLY A 118 16.49 -5.83 12.05
C GLY A 118 15.68 -5.51 10.80
N GLU A 119 14.62 -4.71 10.98
CA GLU A 119 13.67 -4.26 9.94
C GLU A 119 12.74 -5.35 9.38
N GLN A 120 12.97 -6.62 9.70
CA GLN A 120 12.12 -7.72 9.27
C GLN A 120 10.88 -7.84 10.17
N LEU A 121 9.70 -7.96 9.55
CA LEU A 121 8.46 -8.24 10.28
C LEU A 121 8.50 -9.65 10.87
N MET A 122 8.48 -9.73 12.20
CA MET A 122 8.53 -11.01 12.94
C MET A 122 7.16 -11.46 13.43
N TYR A 123 6.30 -10.49 13.75
CA TYR A 123 4.97 -10.74 14.28
C TYR A 123 4.01 -9.66 13.82
N PHE A 124 2.80 -10.08 13.46
CA PHE A 124 1.67 -9.20 13.18
C PHE A 124 0.41 -9.83 13.80
N GLU A 125 -0.19 -9.14 14.77
CA GLU A 125 -1.47 -9.55 15.36
C GLU A 125 -2.61 -9.29 14.39
N THR A 126 -3.02 -10.33 13.67
CA THR A 126 -4.04 -10.26 12.62
C THR A 126 -5.40 -10.81 13.08
N PHE A 127 -5.53 -11.39 14.28
CA PHE A 127 -6.80 -12.00 14.71
C PHE A 127 -7.96 -10.99 14.70
N PRO A 128 -7.88 -9.79 15.30
CA PRO A 128 -8.98 -8.83 15.28
C PRO A 128 -9.35 -8.37 13.86
N LEU A 129 -8.34 -8.24 12.97
CA LEU A 129 -8.53 -7.88 11.57
C LEU A 129 -9.31 -8.95 10.82
N LYS A 130 -8.95 -10.23 11.03
CA LYS A 130 -9.61 -11.37 10.42
C LYS A 130 -11.04 -11.55 10.92
N GLU A 131 -11.29 -11.33 12.21
CA GLU A 131 -12.66 -11.33 12.74
C GLU A 131 -13.50 -10.21 12.16
N ALA A 132 -12.97 -8.99 12.05
CA ALA A 132 -13.69 -7.89 11.39
C ALA A 132 -14.06 -8.22 9.94
N LEU A 133 -13.13 -8.81 9.19
CA LEU A 133 -13.37 -9.23 7.80
C LEU A 133 -14.46 -10.32 7.70
N LYS A 134 -14.55 -11.24 8.67
CA LYS A 134 -15.61 -12.27 8.72
C LYS A 134 -16.99 -11.69 9.02
N HIS A 135 -17.05 -10.47 9.56
CA HIS A 135 -18.28 -9.76 9.91
C HIS A 135 -18.56 -8.60 8.93
N ASP A 136 -18.10 -8.74 7.69
CA ASP A 136 -18.37 -7.82 6.57
C ASP A 136 -17.93 -6.37 6.81
N LEU A 137 -16.99 -6.17 7.74
CA LEU A 137 -16.30 -4.90 7.90
C LEU A 137 -15.13 -4.81 6.89
N VAL A 138 -14.68 -3.58 6.65
CA VAL A 138 -13.51 -3.29 5.81
C VAL A 138 -12.34 -2.88 6.71
N PRO A 139 -11.39 -3.77 7.01
CA PRO A 139 -10.18 -3.41 7.73
C PRO A 139 -9.34 -2.38 6.98
N VAL A 140 -8.84 -1.38 7.71
CA VAL A 140 -7.92 -0.37 7.21
C VAL A 140 -6.63 -0.36 8.02
N ILE A 141 -5.53 -0.71 7.38
CA ILE A 141 -4.16 -0.65 7.90
C ILE A 141 -3.35 0.43 7.15
N TYR A 142 -2.13 0.71 7.60
CA TYR A 142 -1.29 1.74 7.01
C TYR A 142 0.19 1.48 7.24
N GLY A 143 1.08 2.19 6.54
CA GLY A 143 2.50 2.19 6.87
C GLY A 143 2.74 2.93 8.19
N ASP A 144 3.44 2.32 9.13
CA ASP A 144 3.62 2.82 10.49
C ASP A 144 4.95 2.34 11.10
N VAL A 145 5.32 2.86 12.26
CA VAL A 145 6.47 2.37 13.02
C VAL A 145 6.17 1.02 13.69
N SER A 146 7.22 0.27 14.00
CA SER A 146 7.18 -0.98 14.76
C SER A 146 8.32 -1.01 15.77
N VAL A 147 8.09 -1.59 16.94
CA VAL A 147 9.15 -1.85 17.91
C VAL A 147 10.05 -2.95 17.35
N ASP A 148 11.34 -2.66 17.24
CA ASP A 148 12.34 -3.55 16.66
C ASP A 148 13.26 -4.12 17.74
N ALA A 149 13.38 -5.45 17.81
CA ALA A 149 14.16 -6.14 18.83
C ALA A 149 15.68 -6.01 18.67
N ALA A 150 16.19 -5.65 17.48
CA ALA A 150 17.63 -5.50 17.21
C ALA A 150 18.08 -4.04 17.27
N GLN A 151 17.26 -3.11 16.80
CA GLN A 151 17.62 -1.69 16.66
C GLN A 151 16.64 -0.72 17.34
N GLY A 152 15.76 -1.23 18.20
CA GLY A 152 14.80 -0.44 18.99
C GLY A 152 13.52 -0.10 18.23
N MET A 153 13.64 0.38 16.99
CA MET A 153 12.50 0.69 16.13
C MET A 153 12.79 0.47 14.65
N SER A 154 11.73 0.26 13.87
CA SER A 154 11.78 0.27 12.42
C SER A 154 10.48 0.84 11.85
N ILE A 155 10.42 0.97 10.53
CA ILE A 155 9.21 1.32 9.80
C ILE A 155 8.73 0.07 9.07
N VAL A 156 7.42 -0.20 9.13
CA VAL A 156 6.77 -1.27 8.38
C VAL A 156 5.88 -0.63 7.33
N SER A 157 6.15 -0.90 6.06
CA SER A 157 5.33 -0.42 4.95
C SER A 157 4.03 -1.21 4.83
N THR A 158 3.03 -0.63 4.16
CA THR A 158 1.78 -1.34 3.83
C THR A 158 2.04 -2.59 2.99
N GLU A 159 3.01 -2.56 2.08
CA GLU A 159 3.38 -3.70 1.24
C GLU A 159 3.89 -4.88 2.08
N VAL A 160 4.70 -4.62 3.11
CA VAL A 160 5.16 -5.66 4.04
C VAL A 160 3.99 -6.27 4.82
N LEU A 161 3.04 -5.43 5.26
CA LEU A 161 1.81 -5.92 5.92
C LEU A 161 0.94 -6.73 4.95
N PHE A 162 0.85 -6.31 3.69
CA PHE A 162 0.10 -7.00 2.65
C PHE A 162 0.73 -8.35 2.29
N ASP A 163 2.06 -8.45 2.18
CA ASP A 163 2.73 -9.76 2.00
C ASP A 163 2.36 -10.74 3.12
N ASN A 164 2.44 -10.29 4.37
CA ASN A 164 2.05 -11.11 5.52
C ASN A 164 0.57 -11.54 5.46
N LEU A 165 -0.34 -10.58 5.22
CA LEU A 165 -1.77 -10.87 5.10
C LEU A 165 -2.08 -11.78 3.92
N ALA A 166 -1.37 -11.63 2.81
CA ALA A 166 -1.62 -12.42 1.62
C ALA A 166 -1.28 -13.90 1.85
N ARG A 167 -0.20 -14.17 2.60
CA ARG A 167 0.18 -15.53 3.03
C ARG A 167 -0.82 -16.15 4.00
N GLU A 168 -1.52 -15.34 4.80
CA GLU A 168 -2.53 -15.82 5.74
C GLU A 168 -3.92 -15.98 5.12
N LEU A 169 -4.28 -15.12 4.16
CA LEU A 169 -5.65 -14.96 3.67
C LEU A 169 -5.86 -15.35 2.21
N THR A 170 -4.78 -15.58 1.47
CA THR A 170 -4.80 -15.97 0.05
C THR A 170 -5.76 -15.11 -0.77
N PRO A 171 -5.56 -13.77 -0.83
CA PRO A 171 -6.42 -12.88 -1.60
C PRO A 171 -6.36 -13.25 -3.09
N SER A 172 -7.40 -12.90 -3.82
CA SER A 172 -7.42 -13.07 -5.28
C SER A 172 -6.55 -12.01 -5.96
N ARG A 173 -6.56 -10.77 -5.43
CA ARG A 173 -5.80 -9.66 -5.99
C ARG A 173 -5.16 -8.76 -4.93
N ILE A 174 -3.98 -8.24 -5.24
CA ILE A 174 -3.37 -7.11 -4.54
C ILE A 174 -3.26 -5.93 -5.51
N ILE A 175 -3.84 -4.79 -5.15
CA ILE A 175 -3.84 -3.59 -5.99
C ILE A 175 -3.02 -2.51 -5.28
N LEU A 176 -1.94 -2.06 -5.93
CA LEU A 176 -1.11 -0.95 -5.49
C LEU A 176 -1.50 0.30 -6.28
N ALA A 177 -2.46 1.05 -5.75
CA ALA A 177 -3.01 2.24 -6.40
C ALA A 177 -2.18 3.48 -6.03
N GLY A 178 -1.31 3.91 -6.94
CA GLY A 178 -0.31 4.97 -6.75
C GLY A 178 -0.56 6.20 -7.61
N GLN A 179 0.44 7.08 -7.72
CA GLN A 179 0.38 8.29 -8.57
C GLN A 179 0.85 8.01 -10.01
N VAL A 180 1.60 6.93 -10.21
CA VAL A 180 2.12 6.53 -11.52
C VAL A 180 1.13 5.60 -12.21
N ASP A 181 1.08 5.68 -13.53
CA ASP A 181 0.12 4.90 -14.33
C ASP A 181 0.35 3.40 -14.22
N GLY A 182 1.61 2.97 -14.09
CA GLY A 182 2.02 1.59 -13.82
C GLY A 182 3.54 1.47 -13.85
N VAL A 183 4.05 0.36 -14.40
CA VAL A 183 5.47 0.08 -14.57
C VAL A 183 5.86 0.45 -16.00
N TYR A 184 6.94 1.23 -16.15
CA TYR A 184 7.46 1.65 -17.44
C TYR A 184 8.81 0.99 -17.72
N GLU A 185 9.15 0.85 -19.00
CA GLU A 185 10.46 0.34 -19.45
C GLU A 185 11.64 1.22 -19.01
N ALA A 186 11.38 2.52 -18.83
CA ALA A 186 12.32 3.50 -18.31
C ALA A 186 11.57 4.55 -17.46
N ASP A 187 12.28 5.40 -16.70
CA ASP A 187 11.62 6.48 -15.94
C ASP A 187 10.92 7.46 -16.91
N PRO A 188 9.57 7.55 -16.91
CA PRO A 188 8.82 8.37 -17.85
C PRO A 188 9.04 9.88 -17.61
N ASN A 189 9.56 10.28 -16.45
CA ASN A 189 9.92 11.67 -16.18
C ASN A 189 11.24 12.07 -16.86
N VAL A 190 12.06 11.09 -17.24
CA VAL A 190 13.37 11.29 -17.89
C VAL A 190 13.29 10.94 -19.37
N ASN A 191 12.58 9.87 -19.72
CA ASN A 191 12.34 9.42 -21.08
C ASN A 191 10.84 9.49 -21.42
N PRO A 192 10.38 10.54 -22.12
CA PRO A 192 8.98 10.67 -22.52
C PRO A 192 8.48 9.59 -23.47
N GLU A 193 9.39 8.87 -24.15
CA GLU A 193 9.06 7.75 -25.04
C GLU A 193 9.02 6.41 -24.29
N ALA A 194 9.13 6.42 -22.95
CA ALA A 194 9.01 5.20 -22.16
C ALA A 194 7.60 4.62 -22.28
N GLU A 195 7.50 3.38 -22.71
CA GLU A 195 6.22 2.68 -22.84
C GLU A 195 5.81 2.01 -21.52
N LEU A 196 4.50 1.91 -21.31
CA LEU A 196 3.90 1.21 -20.17
C LEU A 196 3.96 -0.29 -20.42
N ILE A 197 4.46 -1.04 -19.44
CA ILE A 197 4.41 -2.50 -19.45
C ILE A 197 3.04 -2.91 -18.92
N GLU A 198 2.17 -3.41 -19.80
CA GLU A 198 0.78 -3.77 -19.43
C GLU A 198 0.70 -5.06 -18.60
N ASP A 199 1.54 -6.06 -18.93
CA ASP A 199 1.56 -7.36 -18.27
C ASP A 199 3.00 -7.77 -17.92
N ILE A 200 3.20 -8.23 -16.69
CA ILE A 200 4.43 -8.85 -16.21
C ILE A 200 4.11 -10.28 -15.80
N ASP A 201 4.79 -11.23 -16.43
CA ASP A 201 4.64 -12.65 -16.13
C ASP A 201 5.97 -13.39 -16.29
N ARG A 202 5.92 -14.73 -16.25
CA ARG A 202 7.11 -15.57 -16.40
C ARG A 202 7.84 -15.41 -17.74
N THR A 203 7.17 -14.93 -18.78
CA THR A 203 7.72 -14.84 -20.13
C THR A 203 8.59 -13.60 -20.33
N ASN A 204 8.34 -12.52 -19.59
CA ASN A 204 9.08 -11.27 -19.69
C ASN A 204 9.79 -10.84 -18.39
N TRP A 205 9.64 -11.58 -17.28
CA TRP A 205 10.24 -11.23 -15.98
C TRP A 205 11.74 -10.90 -16.04
N GLU A 206 12.55 -11.71 -16.73
CA GLU A 206 14.01 -11.50 -16.79
C GLU A 206 14.38 -10.15 -17.42
N GLU A 207 13.61 -9.74 -18.44
CA GLU A 207 13.78 -8.45 -19.10
C GLU A 207 13.37 -7.30 -18.18
N VAL A 208 12.19 -7.39 -17.55
CA VAL A 208 11.70 -6.39 -16.60
C VAL A 208 12.63 -6.23 -15.40
N GLU A 209 13.14 -7.34 -14.85
CA GLU A 209 14.09 -7.33 -13.73
C GLU A 209 15.40 -6.63 -14.11
N SER A 210 15.91 -6.90 -15.31
CA SER A 210 17.11 -6.24 -15.84
C SER A 210 16.91 -4.73 -16.04
N MET A 211 15.79 -4.33 -16.65
CA MET A 211 15.43 -2.93 -16.91
C MET A 211 15.32 -2.13 -15.61
N LEU A 212 14.55 -2.64 -14.65
CA LEU A 212 14.30 -1.94 -13.39
C LEU A 212 15.53 -1.98 -12.45
N GLY A 213 16.29 -3.08 -12.46
CA GLY A 213 17.49 -3.27 -11.63
C GLY A 213 18.70 -2.45 -12.08
N GLY A 214 18.77 -2.05 -13.36
CA GLY A 214 19.86 -1.25 -13.93
C GLY A 214 19.79 0.25 -13.64
N SER A 215 18.71 0.73 -13.01
CA SER A 215 18.56 2.14 -12.65
C SER A 215 19.57 2.56 -11.57
N HIS A 216 20.66 3.22 -11.98
CA HIS A 216 21.71 3.80 -11.12
C HIS A 216 21.22 4.93 -10.17
N GLY A 217 19.92 5.06 -9.95
CA GLY A 217 19.31 5.97 -8.98
C GLY A 217 18.99 5.21 -7.70
N THR A 218 19.62 5.64 -6.61
CA THR A 218 19.53 5.15 -5.23
C THR A 218 18.12 4.65 -4.83
N ASP A 219 17.78 3.38 -5.10
CA ASP A 219 16.52 2.77 -4.63
C ASP A 219 16.66 2.28 -3.18
N VAL A 220 16.99 3.22 -2.28
CA VAL A 220 17.23 2.97 -0.85
C VAL A 220 15.95 3.01 -0.01
N THR A 221 14.77 3.06 -0.63
CA THR A 221 13.47 3.16 0.08
C THR A 221 12.42 2.13 -0.35
N GLY A 222 12.76 1.14 -1.20
CA GLY A 222 11.77 0.19 -1.72
C GLY A 222 10.87 0.82 -2.79
N GLY A 223 11.52 1.34 -3.83
CA GLY A 223 10.95 1.99 -5.00
C GLY A 223 10.27 1.03 -5.96
N MET A 224 10.16 1.42 -7.24
CA MET A 224 9.36 0.67 -8.22
C MET A 224 9.88 -0.76 -8.41
N PHE A 225 11.19 -0.93 -8.54
CA PHE A 225 11.80 -2.26 -8.70
C PHE A 225 11.43 -3.20 -7.55
N THR A 226 11.63 -2.76 -6.31
CA THR A 226 11.32 -3.56 -5.13
C THR A 226 9.84 -3.95 -5.10
N LYS A 227 8.92 -3.03 -5.39
CA LYS A 227 7.48 -3.32 -5.43
C LYS A 227 7.12 -4.35 -6.49
N VAL A 228 7.61 -4.17 -7.72
CA VAL A 228 7.35 -5.08 -8.84
C VAL A 228 7.87 -6.47 -8.53
N ARG A 229 9.12 -6.56 -8.05
CA ARG A 229 9.75 -7.82 -7.66
C ARG A 229 9.03 -8.53 -6.53
N ASP A 230 8.64 -7.81 -5.49
CA ASP A 230 8.00 -8.41 -4.33
C ASP A 230 6.57 -8.88 -4.68
N MET A 231 5.83 -8.11 -5.50
CA MET A 231 4.52 -8.54 -6.02
C MET A 231 4.65 -9.76 -6.94
N TYR A 232 5.58 -9.76 -7.89
CA TYR A 232 5.81 -10.91 -8.77
C TYR A 232 6.18 -12.17 -8.00
N ARG A 233 7.08 -12.07 -7.02
CA ARG A 233 7.42 -13.21 -6.16
C ARG A 233 6.21 -13.74 -5.39
N LEU A 234 5.31 -12.85 -4.97
CA LEU A 234 4.12 -13.21 -4.23
C LEU A 234 3.08 -13.89 -5.13
N THR A 235 2.88 -13.43 -6.38
CA THR A 235 1.99 -14.09 -7.35
C THR A 235 2.49 -15.49 -7.70
N LEU A 236 3.81 -15.65 -7.91
CA LEU A 236 4.43 -16.96 -8.11
C LEU A 236 4.26 -17.92 -6.92
N ALA A 237 4.34 -17.39 -5.70
CA ALA A 237 4.20 -18.19 -4.48
C ALA A 237 2.76 -18.62 -4.21
N MET A 238 1.77 -17.92 -4.76
CA MET A 238 0.35 -18.14 -4.47
C MET A 238 -0.55 -18.09 -5.73
N PRO A 239 -0.40 -19.00 -6.71
CA PRO A 239 -1.30 -19.04 -7.85
C PRO A 239 -2.74 -19.36 -7.42
N PRO A 240 -3.80 -18.73 -7.99
CA PRO A 240 -3.80 -17.80 -9.12
C PRO A 240 -3.87 -16.31 -8.70
N MET A 241 -3.25 -15.90 -7.58
CA MET A 241 -3.28 -14.50 -7.15
C MET A 241 -2.62 -13.59 -8.19
N GLN A 242 -3.24 -12.45 -8.46
CA GLN A 242 -2.67 -11.41 -9.31
C GLN A 242 -2.31 -10.17 -8.49
N ALA A 243 -1.34 -9.40 -8.97
CA ALA A 243 -1.08 -8.06 -8.45
C ALA A 243 -1.24 -7.01 -9.55
N MET A 244 -1.60 -5.79 -9.18
CA MET A 244 -1.75 -4.70 -10.13
C MET A 244 -1.12 -3.42 -9.59
N ILE A 245 -0.34 -2.73 -10.41
CA ILE A 245 0.16 -1.37 -10.13
C ILE A 245 -0.56 -0.42 -11.07
N MET A 246 -1.24 0.59 -10.54
CA MET A 246 -2.07 1.49 -11.33
C MET A 246 -2.11 2.90 -10.74
N SER A 247 -2.43 3.89 -11.57
CA SER A 247 -2.73 5.24 -11.10
C SER A 247 -4.11 5.30 -10.46
N ALA A 248 -4.16 5.86 -9.25
CA ALA A 248 -5.37 6.32 -8.59
C ALA A 248 -5.53 7.85 -8.66
N GLU A 249 -4.77 8.56 -9.50
CA GLU A 249 -5.06 9.98 -9.78
C GLU A 249 -6.26 10.11 -10.72
N GLU A 250 -6.43 9.17 -11.65
CA GLU A 250 -7.49 9.19 -12.65
C GLU A 250 -8.84 8.70 -12.07
N PRO A 251 -9.93 9.50 -12.17
CA PRO A 251 -11.24 9.12 -11.65
C PRO A 251 -11.79 7.83 -12.25
N GLY A 252 -12.34 6.97 -11.38
CA GLY A 252 -13.02 5.74 -11.77
C GLY A 252 -12.10 4.53 -11.94
N HIS A 253 -10.77 4.71 -11.93
CA HIS A 253 -9.85 3.58 -12.06
C HIS A 253 -9.99 2.60 -10.88
N VAL A 254 -10.08 3.10 -9.64
CA VAL A 254 -10.22 2.22 -8.46
C VAL A 254 -11.57 1.52 -8.49
N GLU A 255 -12.64 2.24 -8.85
CA GLU A 255 -13.96 1.67 -9.02
C GLU A 255 -13.97 0.52 -10.06
N ALA A 256 -13.42 0.76 -11.26
CA ALA A 256 -13.39 -0.22 -12.35
C ALA A 256 -12.66 -1.52 -11.96
N VAL A 257 -11.49 -1.39 -11.34
CA VAL A 257 -10.69 -2.55 -10.93
C VAL A 257 -11.39 -3.32 -9.81
N LEU A 258 -11.97 -2.65 -8.81
CA LEU A 258 -12.70 -3.31 -7.73
C LEU A 258 -13.98 -4.01 -8.21
N LYS A 259 -14.64 -3.47 -9.24
CA LYS A 259 -15.77 -4.16 -9.90
C LYS A 259 -15.33 -5.42 -10.65
N GLY A 260 -14.04 -5.56 -10.97
CA GLY A 260 -13.51 -6.69 -11.73
C GLY A 260 -13.70 -6.51 -13.24
N GLN A 261 -13.77 -5.26 -13.71
CA GLN A 261 -13.80 -4.95 -15.13
C GLN A 261 -12.44 -5.25 -15.76
N MET A 262 -12.43 -5.62 -17.04
CA MET A 262 -11.20 -5.58 -17.83
C MET A 262 -10.81 -4.12 -18.05
N VAL A 263 -9.58 -3.79 -17.70
CA VAL A 263 -9.05 -2.42 -17.76
C VAL A 263 -7.86 -2.38 -18.71
N SER A 264 -7.71 -1.26 -19.42
CA SER A 264 -6.60 -1.00 -20.36
C SER A 264 -5.59 -0.02 -19.77
N PHE A 265 -5.47 0.02 -18.45
CA PHE A 265 -4.57 0.91 -17.72
C PHE A 265 -3.86 0.12 -16.62
N GLY A 266 -2.69 0.61 -16.21
CA GLY A 266 -1.87 -0.05 -15.21
C GLY A 266 -1.11 -1.26 -15.73
N THR A 267 -0.38 -1.87 -14.81
CA THR A 267 0.42 -3.06 -15.03
C THR A 267 -0.13 -4.19 -14.20
N LEU A 268 -0.55 -5.26 -14.87
CA LEU A 268 -0.91 -6.52 -14.24
C LEU A 268 0.34 -7.37 -14.04
N ILE A 269 0.43 -8.05 -12.90
CA ILE A 269 1.52 -8.95 -12.55
C ILE A 269 0.92 -10.31 -12.22
N ASN A 270 1.35 -11.35 -12.94
CA ASN A 270 0.82 -12.71 -12.88
C ASN A 270 1.93 -13.72 -12.52
#